data_AF-A0A6C0ESE1-F1
#
_entry.id   AF-A0A6C0ESE1-F1
#
_cell.length_a   1.000
_cell.length_b   1.000
_cell.length_c   1.000
_cell.angle_alpha   90.00
_cell.angle_beta   90.00
_cell.angle_gamma   90.00
#
_symmetry.space_group_name_H-M   'P 1'
#
loop_
_entity.id
_entity.type
_entity.pdbx_description
1 polymer ?
#
loop_
_entity_poly.entity_id
_entity_poly.type
_entity_poly.pdbx_seq_one_letter_code
_entity_poly.pdbx_strand_id
1 'polypeptide(L)'
;MDVSKIGILFTGKIFPDAIDILIEQTKNINNKFVSIWENENPEFIVKLVNNNFTIIYNDIKQQMIYTPQFITIFNGLNYLRENGYEYVLKTRFDVVSYDYKKYLDLLINLYSEKITVIAGIETSSVFFMDIIVGGKINEMCKMYALQSIYDEKYPEKFLIENFSNKTNLSKEELRDIFNFSLTDCIVNDIEFIWYRPISWKSELITCPDMRVINEYCKSEFIWI
;
A
#
# COMPACT_ATOMS: atom_id res chain seq x y z
N MET A 1 -3.99 -4.95 20.65
CA MET A 1 -4.87 -4.38 19.61
C MET A 1 -5.84 -5.46 19.18
N ASP A 2 -7.10 -5.13 18.90
CA ASP A 2 -8.06 -6.10 18.37
C ASP A 2 -7.89 -6.20 16.85
N VAL A 3 -7.49 -7.38 16.35
CA VAL A 3 -7.25 -7.63 14.92
C VAL A 3 -8.53 -7.42 14.09
N SER A 4 -9.71 -7.56 14.71
CA SER A 4 -10.99 -7.27 14.06
C SER A 4 -11.13 -5.79 13.65
N LYS A 5 -10.32 -4.90 14.23
CA LYS A 5 -10.30 -3.46 13.90
C LYS A 5 -9.28 -3.06 12.84
N ILE A 6 -8.59 -4.04 12.24
CA ILE A 6 -7.68 -3.83 11.11
C ILE A 6 -8.40 -4.20 9.82
N GLY A 7 -8.39 -3.30 8.84
CA GLY A 7 -8.77 -3.62 7.46
C GLY A 7 -7.54 -3.70 6.55
N ILE A 8 -7.48 -4.68 5.65
CA ILE A 8 -6.54 -4.62 4.52
C ILE A 8 -7.24 -3.98 3.33
N LEU A 9 -6.66 -2.89 2.85
CA LEU A 9 -7.17 -2.12 1.72
C LEU A 9 -6.27 -2.33 0.50
N PHE A 10 -6.76 -3.09 -0.48
CA PHE A 10 -6.14 -3.27 -1.78
C PHE A 10 -6.57 -2.13 -2.71
N THR A 11 -5.60 -1.50 -3.38
CA THR A 11 -5.79 -0.31 -4.21
C THR A 11 -5.08 -0.44 -5.56
N GLY A 12 -5.53 0.33 -6.54
CA GLY A 12 -4.96 0.34 -7.89
C GLY A 12 -5.71 -0.56 -8.87
N LYS A 13 -5.11 -0.74 -10.05
CA LYS A 13 -5.70 -1.51 -11.15
C LYS A 13 -5.69 -3.00 -10.84
N ILE A 14 -6.80 -3.69 -11.11
CA ILE A 14 -6.86 -5.14 -11.01
C ILE A 14 -6.06 -5.77 -12.16
N PHE A 15 -5.13 -6.66 -11.81
CA PHE A 15 -4.44 -7.51 -12.77
C PHE A 15 -5.11 -8.88 -12.78
N PRO A 16 -5.64 -9.36 -13.93
CA PRO A 16 -6.38 -10.63 -13.99
C PRO A 16 -5.59 -11.80 -13.39
N ASP A 17 -4.29 -11.86 -13.71
CA ASP A 17 -3.38 -12.92 -13.26
C ASP A 17 -3.12 -12.88 -11.74
N ALA A 18 -3.33 -11.72 -11.10
CA ALA A 18 -3.09 -11.53 -9.68
C ALA A 18 -4.31 -11.85 -8.80
N ILE A 19 -5.53 -11.93 -9.36
CA ILE A 19 -6.76 -12.09 -8.56
C ILE A 19 -6.78 -13.42 -7.81
N ASP A 20 -6.47 -14.53 -8.49
CA ASP A 20 -6.47 -15.86 -7.86
C ASP A 20 -5.43 -15.97 -6.76
N ILE A 21 -4.24 -15.42 -7.02
CA ILE A 21 -3.14 -15.40 -6.06
C ILE A 21 -3.53 -14.57 -4.84
N LEU A 22 -4.11 -13.38 -5.06
CA LEU A 22 -4.60 -12.51 -4.01
C LEU A 22 -5.66 -13.21 -3.14
N ILE A 23 -6.64 -13.86 -3.76
CA ILE A 23 -7.71 -14.59 -3.05
C ILE A 23 -7.11 -15.68 -2.17
N GLU A 24 -6.24 -16.51 -2.71
CA GLU A 24 -5.63 -17.62 -1.99
C GLU A 24 -4.77 -17.13 -0.82
N GLN A 25 -3.94 -16.11 -1.04
CA GLN A 25 -3.03 -15.57 -0.04
C GLN A 25 -3.73 -14.78 1.08
N THR A 26 -4.94 -14.30 0.81
CA THR A 26 -5.75 -13.56 1.78
C THR A 26 -6.92 -14.38 2.32
N LYS A 27 -7.01 -15.68 2.03
CA LYS A 27 -8.16 -16.53 2.44
C LYS A 27 -8.42 -16.55 3.95
N ASN A 28 -7.38 -16.36 4.75
CA ASN A 28 -7.45 -16.35 6.22
C ASN A 28 -7.61 -14.94 6.83
N ILE A 29 -7.85 -13.93 6.00
CA ILE A 29 -8.01 -12.54 6.40
C ILE A 29 -9.49 -12.20 6.28
N ASN A 30 -10.08 -11.75 7.38
CA ASN A 30 -11.52 -11.50 7.44
C ASN A 30 -11.90 -10.14 6.82
N ASN A 31 -11.11 -9.10 7.13
CA ASN A 31 -11.43 -7.72 6.78
C ASN A 31 -10.65 -7.30 5.52
N LYS A 32 -11.18 -7.63 4.35
CA LYS A 32 -10.53 -7.38 3.06
C LYS A 32 -11.35 -6.42 2.22
N PHE A 33 -10.72 -5.32 1.82
CA PHE A 33 -11.34 -4.25 1.06
C PHE A 33 -10.60 -4.05 -0.25
N VAL A 34 -11.35 -3.80 -1.32
CA VAL A 34 -10.79 -3.47 -2.63
C VAL A 34 -11.42 -2.16 -3.08
N SER A 35 -10.59 -1.13 -3.26
CA SER A 35 -11.03 0.17 -3.77
C SER A 35 -10.64 0.32 -5.23
N ILE A 36 -11.65 0.41 -6.09
CA ILE A 36 -11.53 0.26 -7.55
C ILE A 36 -12.45 1.22 -8.30
N TRP A 37 -12.22 1.34 -9.61
CA TRP A 37 -13.07 2.15 -10.48
C TRP A 37 -14.40 1.48 -10.80
N GLU A 38 -15.44 2.29 -11.01
CA GLU A 38 -16.78 1.82 -11.36
C GLU A 38 -16.86 1.04 -12.69
N ASN A 39 -15.88 1.21 -13.57
CA ASN A 39 -15.81 0.57 -14.89
C ASN A 39 -14.90 -0.67 -14.93
N GLU A 40 -14.54 -1.22 -13.77
CA GLU A 40 -13.73 -2.44 -13.68
C GLU A 40 -14.49 -3.66 -14.21
N ASN A 41 -13.77 -4.72 -14.62
CA ASN A 41 -14.40 -5.90 -15.21
C ASN A 41 -15.36 -6.59 -14.22
N PRO A 42 -16.67 -6.72 -14.54
CA PRO A 42 -17.66 -7.33 -13.66
C PRO A 42 -17.32 -8.75 -13.20
N GLU A 43 -16.65 -9.55 -14.02
CA GLU A 43 -16.24 -10.91 -13.65
C GLU A 43 -15.25 -10.91 -12.49
N PHE A 44 -14.34 -9.94 -12.46
CA PHE A 44 -13.37 -9.78 -11.37
C PHE A 44 -14.06 -9.37 -10.08
N ILE A 45 -15.07 -8.50 -10.18
CA ILE A 45 -15.86 -8.06 -9.04
C ILE A 45 -16.61 -9.24 -8.42
N VAL A 46 -17.32 -10.01 -9.24
CA VAL A 46 -18.05 -11.20 -8.78
C VAL A 46 -17.11 -12.17 -8.07
N LYS A 47 -15.92 -12.40 -8.64
CA LYS A 47 -14.92 -13.29 -8.07
C LYS A 47 -14.41 -12.81 -6.70
N LEU A 48 -14.14 -11.50 -6.55
CA LEU A 48 -13.73 -10.91 -5.28
C LEU A 48 -14.85 -10.96 -4.24
N VAL A 49 -16.08 -10.60 -4.60
CA VAL A 49 -17.24 -10.65 -3.71
C VAL A 49 -17.51 -12.08 -3.21
N ASN A 50 -17.47 -13.07 -4.10
CA ASN A 50 -17.61 -14.47 -3.74
C ASN A 50 -16.52 -14.99 -2.78
N ASN A 51 -15.42 -14.25 -2.64
CA ASN A 51 -14.31 -14.55 -1.73
C ASN A 51 -14.23 -13.56 -0.55
N ASN A 52 -15.37 -12.99 -0.18
CA ASN A 52 -15.58 -12.12 0.99
C ASN A 52 -14.76 -10.82 0.96
N PHE A 53 -14.51 -10.27 -0.22
CA PHE A 53 -14.00 -8.90 -0.33
C PHE A 53 -15.15 -7.89 -0.34
N THR A 54 -14.99 -6.81 0.41
CA THR A 54 -15.85 -5.63 0.30
C THR A 54 -15.32 -4.72 -0.80
N ILE A 55 -16.18 -4.36 -1.75
CA ILE A 55 -15.84 -3.52 -2.91
C ILE A 55 -16.22 -2.07 -2.63
N ILE A 56 -15.30 -1.15 -2.89
CA ILE A 56 -15.46 0.30 -2.75
C ILE A 56 -15.29 0.90 -4.14
N TYR A 57 -16.36 1.47 -4.70
CA TYR A 57 -16.36 2.03 -6.04
C TYR A 57 -15.96 3.50 -6.04
N ASN A 58 -15.19 3.89 -7.06
CA ASN A 58 -14.71 5.24 -7.27
C ASN A 58 -15.26 5.81 -8.59
N ASP A 59 -15.75 7.06 -8.54
CA ASP A 59 -16.25 7.80 -9.70
C ASP A 59 -15.08 8.17 -10.63
N ILE A 60 -15.17 7.76 -11.90
CA ILE A 60 -14.14 7.99 -12.91
C ILE A 60 -13.92 9.48 -13.20
N LYS A 61 -14.93 10.33 -12.98
CA LYS A 61 -14.82 11.78 -13.22
C LYS A 61 -13.78 12.44 -12.32
N GLN A 62 -13.51 11.86 -11.15
CA GLN A 62 -12.49 12.39 -10.24
C GLN A 62 -11.08 12.34 -10.85
N GLN A 63 -10.83 11.43 -11.80
CA GLN A 63 -9.55 11.32 -12.52
C GLN A 63 -9.23 12.55 -13.37
N MET A 64 -10.22 13.39 -13.70
CA MET A 64 -10.01 14.64 -14.41
C MET A 64 -9.44 15.75 -13.50
N ILE A 65 -9.41 15.53 -12.19
CA ILE A 65 -9.07 16.55 -11.19
C ILE A 65 -7.86 16.11 -10.37
N TYR A 66 -7.79 14.81 -10.04
CA TYR A 66 -6.78 14.26 -9.14
C TYR A 66 -6.06 13.03 -9.71
N THR A 67 -4.87 12.76 -9.17
CA THR A 67 -4.09 11.57 -9.49
C THR A 67 -4.91 10.29 -9.23
N PRO A 68 -5.14 9.43 -10.24
CA PRO A 68 -6.00 8.25 -10.12
C PRO A 68 -5.68 7.32 -8.94
N GLN A 69 -4.40 7.06 -8.69
CA GLN A 69 -3.96 6.20 -7.58
C GLN A 69 -4.47 6.72 -6.23
N PHE A 70 -4.39 8.02 -5.97
CA PHE A 70 -4.75 8.61 -4.68
C PHE A 70 -6.25 8.64 -4.44
N ILE A 71 -7.07 8.73 -5.48
CA ILE A 71 -8.54 8.65 -5.35
C ILE A 71 -8.94 7.30 -4.72
N THR A 72 -8.45 6.20 -5.27
CA THR A 72 -8.79 4.86 -4.77
C THR A 72 -8.34 4.66 -3.32
N ILE A 73 -7.15 5.17 -2.96
CA ILE A 73 -6.64 5.09 -1.60
C ILE A 73 -7.49 5.96 -0.67
N PHE A 74 -7.69 7.23 -1.00
CA PHE A 74 -8.43 8.20 -0.19
C PHE A 74 -9.85 7.74 0.10
N ASN A 75 -10.62 7.36 -0.93
CA ASN A 75 -12.00 6.90 -0.75
C ASN A 75 -12.06 5.58 0.03
N GLY A 76 -11.11 4.67 -0.21
CA GLY A 76 -10.99 3.44 0.55
C GLY A 76 -10.76 3.70 2.04
N LEU A 77 -9.81 4.58 2.37
CA LEU A 77 -9.52 4.96 3.75
C LEU A 77 -10.70 5.64 4.44
N ASN A 78 -11.39 6.56 3.75
CA ASN A 78 -12.57 7.22 4.30
C ASN A 78 -13.70 6.22 4.59
N TYR A 79 -13.95 5.28 3.67
CA TYR A 79 -14.92 4.20 3.88
C TYR A 79 -14.58 3.39 5.14
N LEU A 80 -13.32 2.94 5.28
CA LEU A 80 -12.89 2.18 6.47
C LEU A 80 -13.09 3.01 7.76
N ARG A 81 -12.70 4.29 7.74
CA ARG A 81 -12.88 5.20 8.89
C ARG A 81 -14.36 5.34 9.28
N GLU A 82 -15.24 5.54 8.30
CA GLU A 82 -16.69 5.69 8.52
C GLU A 82 -17.34 4.39 9.03
N ASN A 83 -16.75 3.24 8.71
CA ASN A 83 -17.19 1.93 9.20
C ASN A 83 -16.49 1.48 10.49
N GLY A 84 -15.79 2.39 11.19
CA GLY A 84 -15.27 2.16 12.54
C GLY A 84 -13.97 1.37 12.63
N TYR A 85 -13.26 1.15 11.51
CA TYR A 85 -11.92 0.57 11.54
C TYR A 85 -10.94 1.54 12.20
N GLU A 86 -10.08 1.05 13.09
CA GLU A 86 -9.08 1.88 13.77
C GLU A 86 -7.74 1.88 13.04
N TYR A 87 -7.44 0.79 12.33
CA TYR A 87 -6.17 0.56 11.67
C TYR A 87 -6.40 0.04 10.25
N VAL A 88 -5.42 0.31 9.39
CA VAL A 88 -5.44 -0.14 8.00
C VAL A 88 -4.05 -0.57 7.55
N LEU A 89 -4.00 -1.64 6.77
CA LEU A 89 -2.87 -1.97 5.91
C LEU A 89 -3.27 -1.67 4.48
N LYS A 90 -2.79 -0.57 3.91
CA LYS A 90 -2.91 -0.28 2.48
C LYS A 90 -1.86 -1.08 1.74
N THR A 91 -2.27 -1.75 0.67
CA THR A 91 -1.37 -2.40 -0.27
C THR A 91 -1.86 -2.21 -1.69
N ARG A 92 -0.95 -2.34 -2.67
CA ARG A 92 -1.34 -2.34 -4.07
C ARG A 92 -1.92 -3.70 -4.45
N PHE A 93 -2.84 -3.70 -5.42
CA PHE A 93 -3.48 -4.93 -5.90
C PHE A 93 -2.49 -5.89 -6.57
N ASP A 94 -1.42 -5.37 -7.19
CA ASP A 94 -0.34 -6.14 -7.80
C ASP A 94 0.70 -6.66 -6.78
N VAL A 95 0.43 -6.53 -5.49
CA VAL A 95 1.35 -6.93 -4.42
C VAL A 95 0.67 -7.94 -3.52
N VAL A 96 1.27 -9.11 -3.44
CA VAL A 96 0.66 -10.28 -2.81
C VAL A 96 1.68 -10.95 -1.89
N SER A 97 1.24 -11.58 -0.80
CA SER A 97 2.13 -12.32 0.10
C SER A 97 1.40 -13.45 0.81
N TYR A 98 2.02 -14.64 0.87
CA TYR A 98 1.58 -15.72 1.76
C TYR A 98 1.76 -15.37 3.25
N ASP A 99 2.59 -14.37 3.54
CA ASP A 99 2.94 -13.92 4.89
C ASP A 99 2.09 -12.75 5.38
N TYR A 100 1.01 -12.35 4.67
CA TYR A 100 0.18 -11.21 5.08
C TYR A 100 -0.29 -11.30 6.54
N LYS A 101 -0.69 -12.49 6.99
CA LYS A 101 -1.11 -12.70 8.39
C LYS A 101 0.05 -12.45 9.36
N LYS A 102 1.22 -13.03 9.06
CA LYS A 102 2.44 -12.89 9.85
C LYS A 102 2.88 -11.42 9.92
N TYR A 103 2.81 -10.72 8.80
CA TYR A 103 3.12 -9.30 8.73
C TYR A 103 2.12 -8.46 9.54
N LEU A 104 0.82 -8.73 9.42
CA LEU A 104 -0.19 -8.07 10.25
C LEU A 104 0.06 -8.28 11.74
N ASP A 105 0.41 -9.50 12.16
CA ASP A 105 0.69 -9.83 13.55
C ASP A 105 1.91 -9.05 14.10
N LEU A 106 2.94 -8.79 13.27
CA LEU A 106 4.07 -7.91 13.64
C LEU A 106 3.65 -6.45 13.79
N LEU A 107 2.82 -5.97 12.86
CA LEU A 107 2.42 -4.56 12.79
C LEU A 107 1.50 -4.13 13.93
N ILE A 108 0.84 -5.07 14.61
CA ILE A 108 0.02 -4.80 15.80
C ILE A 108 0.76 -3.90 16.80
N ASN A 109 2.07 -4.12 16.98
CA ASN A 109 2.87 -3.33 17.90
C ASN A 109 3.32 -1.99 17.27
N LEU A 110 3.71 -2.02 15.99
CA LEU A 110 4.29 -0.87 15.26
C LEU A 110 3.26 0.22 14.91
N TYR A 111 2.01 -0.15 14.63
CA TYR A 111 0.95 0.79 14.26
C TYR A 111 0.50 1.72 15.38
N SER A 112 0.86 1.40 16.62
CA SER A 112 0.43 2.18 17.78
C SER A 112 1.05 3.58 17.83
N GLU A 113 2.20 3.78 17.16
CA GLU A 113 3.02 4.99 17.26
C GLU A 113 2.98 5.86 16.01
N LYS A 114 3.40 5.31 14.86
CA LYS A 114 3.55 6.03 13.58
C LYS A 114 2.96 5.23 12.42
N ILE A 115 2.86 5.88 11.27
CA ILE A 115 2.64 5.16 10.00
C ILE A 115 3.88 4.28 9.76
N THR A 116 3.64 3.03 9.40
CA THR A 116 4.66 2.03 9.11
C THR A 116 4.73 1.79 7.62
N VAL A 117 5.94 1.88 7.07
CA VAL A 117 6.30 1.57 5.70
C VAL A 117 7.38 0.51 5.72
N ILE A 118 7.59 -0.19 4.60
CA ILE A 118 8.66 -1.20 4.54
C ILE A 118 10.04 -0.52 4.62
N ALA A 119 10.33 0.44 3.74
CA ALA A 119 11.65 1.05 3.62
C ALA A 119 11.60 2.51 3.14
N GLY A 120 12.69 3.23 3.38
CA GLY A 120 12.98 4.55 2.82
C GLY A 120 13.67 4.43 1.45
N ILE A 121 13.52 5.46 0.63
CA ILE A 121 14.11 5.57 -0.70
C ILE A 121 14.86 6.90 -0.78
N GLU A 122 16.10 6.89 -1.24
CA GLU A 122 16.88 8.10 -1.54
C GLU A 122 17.46 8.02 -2.94
N THR A 123 17.00 8.94 -3.80
CA THR A 123 17.56 9.15 -5.13
C THR A 123 18.04 10.60 -5.25
N SER A 124 17.43 11.42 -6.11
CA SER A 124 17.58 12.88 -6.08
C SER A 124 16.70 13.53 -4.99
N SER A 125 15.86 12.74 -4.31
CA SER A 125 15.01 13.15 -3.20
C SER A 125 14.82 11.99 -2.23
N VAL A 126 14.49 12.30 -0.98
CA VAL A 126 14.23 11.33 0.09
C VAL A 126 12.73 11.12 0.24
N PHE A 127 12.27 9.87 0.15
CA PHE A 127 10.87 9.49 0.31
C PHE A 127 10.71 8.07 0.87
N PHE A 128 9.48 7.53 0.91
CA PHE A 128 9.17 6.18 1.40
C PHE A 128 8.63 5.28 0.29
N MET A 129 8.67 3.97 0.52
CA MET A 129 8.09 2.99 -0.40
C MET A 129 6.56 2.87 -0.26
N ASP A 130 5.80 3.48 -1.18
CA ASP A 130 4.32 3.47 -1.20
C ASP A 130 3.69 2.18 -1.78
N ILE A 131 4.22 1.02 -1.38
CA ILE A 131 3.72 -0.28 -1.86
C ILE A 131 2.81 -0.90 -0.81
N ILE A 132 3.33 -1.02 0.40
CA ILE A 132 2.67 -1.57 1.58
C ILE A 132 2.88 -0.58 2.71
N VAL A 133 1.79 0.00 3.19
CA VAL A 133 1.80 1.08 4.18
C VAL A 133 0.68 0.86 5.15
N GLY A 134 0.93 0.99 6.45
CA GLY A 134 -0.11 0.80 7.43
C GLY A 134 0.03 1.67 8.66
N GLY A 135 -1.05 1.77 9.43
CA GLY A 135 -1.09 2.60 10.63
C GLY A 135 -2.51 2.87 11.08
N LYS A 136 -2.66 3.84 11.99
CA LYS A 136 -3.96 4.33 12.43
C LYS A 136 -4.71 4.97 11.27
N ILE A 137 -6.00 4.67 11.15
CA ILE A 137 -6.83 5.12 10.04
C ILE A 137 -6.81 6.65 9.89
N ASN A 138 -6.82 7.39 11.00
CA ASN A 138 -6.85 8.85 10.98
C ASN A 138 -5.55 9.45 10.46
N GLU A 139 -4.40 8.86 10.78
CA GLU A 139 -3.11 9.32 10.27
C GLU A 139 -2.96 8.95 8.79
N MET A 140 -3.39 7.74 8.40
CA MET A 140 -3.43 7.33 7.00
C MET A 140 -4.32 8.25 6.15
N CYS A 141 -5.50 8.64 6.64
CA CYS A 141 -6.37 9.62 5.98
C CYS A 141 -5.74 11.01 5.84
N LYS A 142 -4.93 11.45 6.81
CA LYS A 142 -4.20 12.73 6.72
C LYS A 142 -3.08 12.67 5.69
N MET A 143 -2.36 11.55 5.61
CA MET A 143 -1.24 11.38 4.70
C MET A 143 -1.69 11.29 3.25
N TYR A 144 -2.67 10.43 2.94
CA TYR A 144 -3.16 10.22 1.58
C TYR A 144 -4.16 11.29 1.14
N ALA A 145 -3.71 12.54 1.09
CA ALA A 145 -4.47 13.63 0.48
C ALA A 145 -4.57 13.47 -1.05
N LEU A 146 -5.61 14.07 -1.63
CA LEU A 146 -5.78 14.10 -3.08
C LEU A 146 -4.81 15.10 -3.70
N GLN A 147 -3.89 14.60 -4.53
CA GLN A 147 -3.01 15.42 -5.36
C GLN A 147 -3.76 15.83 -6.62
N SER A 148 -3.76 17.13 -6.94
CA SER A 148 -4.31 17.61 -8.21
C SER A 148 -3.45 17.18 -9.39
N ILE A 149 -4.06 16.93 -10.55
CA ILE A 149 -3.31 16.64 -11.79
C ILE A 149 -2.41 17.80 -12.25
N TYR A 150 -2.60 19.01 -11.70
CA TYR A 150 -1.77 20.18 -11.98
C TYR A 150 -0.58 20.32 -11.00
N ASP A 151 -0.51 19.50 -9.95
CA ASP A 151 0.65 19.46 -9.06
C ASP A 151 1.71 18.53 -9.66
N GLU A 152 2.83 19.11 -10.09
CA GLU A 152 3.90 18.40 -10.80
C GLU A 152 4.85 17.60 -9.87
N LYS A 153 4.63 17.63 -8.55
CA LYS A 153 5.48 16.86 -7.62
C LYS A 153 5.32 15.37 -7.86
N TYR A 154 6.41 14.63 -7.64
CA TYR A 154 6.33 13.17 -7.52
C TYR A 154 5.31 12.77 -6.44
N PRO A 155 4.47 11.75 -6.67
CA PRO A 155 3.38 11.39 -5.76
C PRO A 155 3.82 11.20 -4.30
N GLU A 156 4.88 10.43 -4.06
CA GLU A 156 5.40 10.16 -2.72
C GLU A 156 5.93 11.43 -2.04
N LYS A 157 6.56 12.33 -2.82
CA LYS A 157 7.00 13.63 -2.32
C LYS A 157 5.81 14.49 -1.91
N PHE A 158 4.77 14.56 -2.74
CA PHE A 158 3.53 15.27 -2.40
C PHE A 158 2.95 14.77 -1.08
N LEU A 159 2.84 13.44 -0.91
CA LEU A 159 2.27 12.84 0.30
C LEU A 159 3.05 13.23 1.56
N ILE A 160 4.39 13.10 1.54
CA ILE A 160 5.22 13.42 2.71
C ILE A 160 5.16 14.90 3.03
N GLU A 161 5.28 15.77 2.03
CA GLU A 161 5.27 17.22 2.26
C GLU A 161 3.92 17.68 2.79
N ASN A 162 2.82 17.14 2.27
CA ASN A 162 1.48 17.43 2.76
C ASN A 162 1.25 16.90 4.18
N PHE A 163 1.75 15.69 4.48
CA PHE A 163 1.59 15.09 5.81
C PHE A 163 2.44 15.78 6.88
N SER A 164 3.68 16.12 6.55
CA SER A 164 4.65 16.71 7.49
C SER A 164 4.61 18.24 7.55
N ASN A 165 3.97 18.90 6.56
CA ASN A 165 4.04 20.34 6.33
C ASN A 165 5.48 20.87 6.18
N LYS A 166 6.40 20.04 5.67
CA LYS A 166 7.80 20.37 5.42
C LYS A 166 8.16 20.04 3.98
N THR A 167 9.15 20.74 3.42
CA THR A 167 9.72 20.44 2.11
C THR A 167 11.17 19.99 2.27
N ASN A 168 11.68 19.21 1.31
CA ASN A 168 13.08 18.75 1.26
C ASN A 168 13.55 18.06 2.56
N LEU A 169 12.78 17.09 3.04
CA LEU A 169 13.09 16.36 4.27
C LEU A 169 14.40 15.59 4.16
N SER A 170 15.15 15.52 5.26
CA SER A 170 16.29 14.61 5.41
C SER A 170 15.85 13.18 5.74
N LYS A 171 16.80 12.22 5.71
CA LYS A 171 16.54 10.84 6.17
C LYS A 171 16.11 10.77 7.62
N GLU A 172 16.77 11.54 8.47
CA GLU A 172 16.49 11.62 9.90
C GLU A 172 15.07 12.13 10.13
N GLU A 173 14.68 13.19 9.44
CA GLU A 173 13.31 13.71 9.53
C GLU A 173 12.26 12.68 9.04
N LEU A 174 12.60 11.89 8.02
CA LEU A 174 11.71 10.83 7.55
C LEU A 174 11.58 9.68 8.58
N ARG A 175 12.66 9.32 9.28
CA ARG A 175 12.63 8.38 10.44
C ARG A 175 11.84 8.91 11.63
N ASP A 176 11.78 10.23 11.79
CA ASP A 176 10.93 10.83 12.80
C ASP A 176 9.43 10.73 12.44
N ILE A 177 9.10 10.62 11.16
CA ILE A 177 7.71 10.52 10.68
C ILE A 177 7.21 9.08 10.59
N PHE A 178 8.06 8.14 10.16
CA PHE A 178 7.67 6.76 9.85
C PHE A 178 8.38 5.73 10.73
N ASN A 179 7.71 4.59 10.90
CA ASN A 179 8.35 3.34 11.29
C ASN A 179 8.75 2.57 10.03
N PHE A 180 9.96 2.00 10.02
CA PHE A 180 10.47 1.19 8.90
C PHE A 180 10.53 -0.29 9.31
N SER A 181 9.79 -1.14 8.62
CA SER A 181 9.64 -2.56 8.96
C SER A 181 10.54 -3.51 8.15
N LEU A 182 11.47 -3.00 7.34
CA LEU A 182 12.37 -3.84 6.52
C LEU A 182 13.16 -4.83 7.38
N THR A 183 13.76 -4.38 8.49
CA THR A 183 14.51 -5.26 9.40
C THR A 183 13.60 -6.34 9.98
N ASP A 184 12.39 -5.99 10.40
CA ASP A 184 11.41 -6.95 10.94
C ASP A 184 11.02 -7.99 9.89
N CYS A 185 10.81 -7.57 8.63
CA CYS A 185 10.52 -8.48 7.54
C CYS A 185 11.66 -9.48 7.29
N ILE A 186 12.91 -9.01 7.34
CA ILE A 186 14.09 -9.86 7.15
C ILE A 186 14.23 -10.87 8.30
N VAL A 187 14.18 -10.39 9.54
CA VAL A 187 14.33 -11.24 10.74
C VAL A 187 13.24 -12.30 10.81
N ASN A 188 12.02 -11.94 10.40
CA ASN A 188 10.90 -12.84 10.44
C ASN A 188 10.72 -13.65 9.17
N ASP A 189 11.56 -13.53 8.13
CA ASP A 189 11.35 -14.22 6.84
C ASP A 189 9.93 -13.95 6.30
N ILE A 190 9.64 -12.68 6.03
CA ILE A 190 8.44 -12.21 5.36
C ILE A 190 8.83 -11.74 3.97
N GLU A 191 8.11 -12.22 2.96
CA GLU A 191 8.32 -11.81 1.58
C GLU A 191 7.02 -11.34 0.92
N PHE A 192 7.13 -10.32 0.08
CA PHE A 192 6.04 -9.89 -0.80
C PHE A 192 6.44 -10.09 -2.25
N ILE A 193 5.50 -10.55 -3.04
CA ILE A 193 5.64 -10.67 -4.48
C ILE A 193 4.94 -9.48 -5.12
N TRP A 194 5.70 -8.71 -5.91
CA TRP A 194 5.17 -7.62 -6.70
C TRP A 194 5.12 -8.04 -8.16
N TYR A 195 3.90 -8.19 -8.69
CA TYR A 195 3.66 -8.53 -10.08
C TYR A 195 4.04 -7.37 -11.02
N ARG A 196 5.13 -7.53 -11.77
CA ARG A 196 5.67 -6.52 -12.69
C ARG A 196 5.60 -6.97 -14.16
N PRO A 197 5.41 -6.01 -15.10
CA PRO A 197 5.56 -6.30 -16.52
C PRO A 197 6.97 -6.82 -16.85
N ILE A 198 7.09 -7.72 -17.83
CA ILE A 198 8.35 -8.33 -18.28
C ILE A 198 9.44 -7.29 -18.63
N SER A 199 9.06 -6.09 -19.05
CA SER A 199 9.99 -5.00 -19.36
C SER A 199 10.85 -4.53 -18.18
N TRP A 200 10.51 -4.92 -16.95
CA TRP A 200 11.25 -4.60 -15.73
C TRP A 200 12.31 -5.66 -15.38
N LYS A 201 12.38 -6.75 -16.12
CA LYS A 201 13.33 -7.83 -15.86
C LYS A 201 14.78 -7.33 -15.98
N SER A 202 15.58 -7.63 -14.98
CA SER A 202 17.03 -7.35 -14.96
C SER A 202 17.77 -8.55 -14.38
N GLU A 203 19.10 -8.47 -14.24
CA GLU A 203 19.88 -9.52 -13.55
C GLU A 203 19.50 -9.67 -12.07
N LEU A 204 18.96 -8.60 -11.46
CA LEU A 204 18.59 -8.56 -10.03
C LEU A 204 17.08 -8.70 -9.79
N ILE A 205 16.26 -8.55 -10.83
CA ILE A 205 14.80 -8.48 -10.73
C ILE A 205 14.18 -9.64 -11.48
N THR A 206 13.52 -10.53 -10.74
CA THR A 206 12.67 -11.56 -11.32
C THR A 206 11.36 -10.95 -11.81
N CYS A 207 10.86 -11.43 -12.94
CA CYS A 207 9.60 -11.01 -13.51
C CYS A 207 8.83 -12.24 -14.03
N PRO A 208 7.50 -12.25 -13.90
CA PRO A 208 6.69 -11.15 -13.38
C PRO A 208 6.69 -11.06 -11.83
N ASP A 209 7.22 -12.06 -11.13
CA ASP A 209 7.06 -12.21 -9.67
C ASP A 209 8.25 -11.65 -8.86
N MET A 210 8.48 -10.34 -8.93
CA MET A 210 9.61 -9.71 -8.23
C MET A 210 9.45 -9.80 -6.71
N ARG A 211 10.52 -10.20 -6.00
CA ARG A 211 10.53 -10.23 -4.53
C ARG A 211 10.84 -8.86 -3.94
N VAL A 212 9.91 -8.30 -3.15
CA VAL A 212 10.07 -6.94 -2.62
C VAL A 212 11.22 -6.86 -1.63
N ILE A 213 11.31 -7.78 -0.67
CA ILE A 213 12.34 -7.73 0.38
C ILE A 213 13.67 -8.23 -0.16
N ASN A 214 13.68 -9.39 -0.82
CA ASN A 214 14.94 -10.03 -1.25
C ASN A 214 15.51 -9.53 -2.57
N GLU A 215 14.77 -8.80 -3.40
CA GLU A 215 15.27 -8.23 -4.66
C GLU A 215 15.18 -6.71 -4.65
N TYR A 216 13.97 -6.14 -4.56
CA TYR A 216 13.79 -4.68 -4.69
C TYR A 216 14.51 -3.89 -3.59
N CYS A 217 14.35 -4.31 -2.33
CA CYS A 217 14.96 -3.64 -1.18
C CYS A 217 16.49 -3.78 -1.08
N LYS A 218 17.13 -4.55 -1.97
CA LYS A 218 18.60 -4.62 -2.08
C LYS A 218 19.20 -3.56 -2.99
N SER A 219 18.37 -2.74 -3.63
CA SER A 219 18.83 -1.64 -4.48
C SER A 219 19.57 -0.58 -3.67
N GLU A 220 20.58 0.06 -4.26
CA GLU A 220 21.48 1.01 -3.56
C GLU A 220 20.80 2.26 -3.01
N PHE A 221 19.61 2.60 -3.52
CA PHE A 221 18.81 3.74 -3.07
C PHE A 221 17.88 3.42 -1.90
N ILE A 222 17.81 2.17 -1.45
CA ILE A 222 16.92 1.74 -0.35
C ILE A 222 17.66 1.83 0.98
N TRP A 223 16.99 2.36 2.00
CA TRP A 223 17.54 2.47 3.36
C TRP A 223 16.48 2.22 4.44
N ILE A 224 16.96 2.00 5.66
CA ILE A 224 16.17 1.74 6.90
C ILE A 224 16.39 2.89 7.87
#